data_AF-A0AAU9L7M0-F1
#
_entry.id   AF-A0AAU9L7M0-F1
#
_cell.length_a   1.000
_cell.length_b   1.000
_cell.length_c   1.000
_cell.angle_alpha   90.00
_cell.angle_beta   90.00
_cell.angle_gamma   90.00
#
_symmetry.space_group_name_H-M   'P 1'
#
loop_
_entity.id
_entity.type
_entity.pdbx_description
1 polymer ?
#
loop_
_entity_poly.entity_id
_entity_poly.type
_entity_poly.pdbx_seq_one_letter_code
_entity_poly.pdbx_strand_id
1 'polypeptide(L)'
;MLFLESENKIIKGVLEGRIGEKAPRPVAPLEIRLCDFDDVQVCISIVDTLLTVSMAYPPYKTLEGLGAKQMFAATYPEFQLVAPKAGFDLSLQVNVDLITPSNAASFIGRISGLKRNILGAPFEQCFEALQNGNANTLGPVQIPYRRNETIYVLPQEDRIVIVYSVCFDDKTDQAIARVFLQEFVDTRRTVNNAPPVAFGKDPPLELRGAPNLRNSPDLVGYLSVVIFFTHVDTTEKRIKAATLVQSLRNYLHYHIKASKTYLHIRMRKRVDLLLQVLNRARPEKDQSKIQKKDHHGPNICSSLDCKDDRLLSLSQILSEAMIIKKQKDLPQSMTETTWNTLVIGEIVDYHPHPQADPLNVCIVNIGDEEKLLQIICGASNVRVGARIPVATVGTRLAIKEHVTGDLKKLKIKKSKLRGEISQGMICSEAELGLADESDGIFIFEADARVGSLVIEHHTIASRLIARGISVPSSYPTVAASLLQAKTEQ
;
A
#
# COMPACT_ATOMS: atom_id res chain seq x y z
N MET A 1 -0.92 -1.09 -2.53
CA MET A 1 -2.36 -1.42 -2.40
C MET A 1 -2.53 -2.42 -1.27
N LEU A 2 -3.28 -2.07 -0.21
CA LEU A 2 -3.50 -2.93 0.96
C LEU A 2 -4.78 -3.76 0.84
N PHE A 3 -5.92 -3.12 0.52
CA PHE A 3 -7.15 -3.83 0.20
C PHE A 3 -7.21 -4.12 -1.29
N LEU A 4 -7.67 -5.32 -1.63
CA LEU A 4 -7.94 -5.67 -3.02
C LEU A 4 -9.22 -4.97 -3.47
N GLU A 5 -9.18 -4.43 -4.69
CA GLU A 5 -10.36 -3.82 -5.29
C GLU A 5 -11.36 -4.91 -5.72
N SER A 6 -12.65 -4.64 -5.54
CA SER A 6 -13.73 -5.58 -5.87
C SER A 6 -14.18 -5.52 -7.33
N GLU A 7 -13.84 -4.43 -8.02
CA GLU A 7 -14.17 -4.21 -9.42
C GLU A 7 -13.04 -4.71 -10.32
N ASN A 8 -13.41 -5.32 -11.44
CA ASN A 8 -12.44 -5.67 -12.47
C ASN A 8 -12.07 -4.44 -13.30
N LYS A 9 -10.86 -3.92 -13.10
CA LYS A 9 -10.34 -2.73 -13.80
C LYS A 9 -10.31 -2.86 -15.31
N ILE A 10 -10.05 -4.06 -15.83
CA ILE A 10 -9.95 -4.30 -17.27
C ILE A 10 -11.35 -4.18 -17.88
N ILE A 11 -12.35 -4.84 -17.28
CA ILE A 11 -13.76 -4.72 -17.71
C ILE A 11 -14.20 -3.25 -17.67
N LYS A 12 -13.94 -2.57 -16.55
CA LYS A 12 -14.31 -1.17 -16.37
C LYS A 12 -13.70 -0.28 -17.45
N GLY A 13 -12.38 -0.33 -17.64
CA GLY A 13 -11.69 0.52 -18.60
C GLY A 13 -12.10 0.24 -20.05
N VAL A 14 -12.32 -1.03 -20.41
CA VAL A 14 -12.78 -1.38 -21.76
C VAL A 14 -14.20 -0.89 -22.01
N LEU A 15 -15.11 -1.05 -21.06
CA LEU A 15 -16.49 -0.58 -21.22
C LEU A 15 -16.59 0.94 -21.17
N GLU A 16 -15.81 1.63 -20.32
CA GLU A 16 -15.72 3.09 -20.32
C GLU A 16 -15.30 3.63 -21.69
N GLY A 17 -14.32 2.99 -22.33
CA GLY A 17 -13.88 3.35 -23.68
C GLY A 17 -14.82 2.96 -24.84
N ARG A 18 -15.91 2.22 -24.58
CA ARG A 18 -16.83 1.71 -25.62
C ARG A 18 -18.26 2.20 -25.48
N ILE A 19 -18.76 2.28 -24.25
CA ILE A 19 -20.14 2.65 -23.90
C ILE A 19 -20.20 3.74 -22.84
N GLY A 20 -19.05 4.28 -22.39
CA GLY A 20 -18.99 5.38 -21.44
C GLY A 20 -19.53 6.70 -21.98
N GLU A 21 -19.60 7.72 -21.11
CA GLU A 21 -20.19 9.03 -21.40
C GLU A 21 -19.59 9.72 -22.64
N LYS A 22 -18.27 9.59 -22.82
CA LYS A 22 -17.49 10.20 -23.92
C LYS A 22 -17.22 9.22 -25.06
N ALA A 23 -17.80 8.02 -25.04
CA ALA A 23 -17.51 7.00 -26.03
C ALA A 23 -18.18 7.32 -27.38
N PRO A 24 -17.51 7.05 -28.51
CA PRO A 24 -18.07 7.28 -29.84
C PRO A 24 -19.28 6.37 -30.10
N ARG A 25 -20.29 6.90 -30.79
CA ARG A 25 -21.47 6.16 -31.26
C ARG A 25 -21.55 6.25 -32.80
N PRO A 26 -21.88 5.15 -33.52
CA PRO A 26 -22.30 3.83 -33.03
C PRO A 26 -21.15 3.03 -32.38
N VAL A 27 -21.50 2.11 -31.49
CA VAL A 27 -20.52 1.35 -30.70
C VAL A 27 -19.79 0.36 -31.61
N ALA A 28 -18.47 0.43 -31.63
CA ALA A 28 -17.65 -0.48 -32.41
C ALA A 28 -17.72 -1.92 -31.86
N PRO A 29 -17.68 -2.96 -32.71
CA PRO A 29 -17.62 -4.35 -32.27
C PRO A 29 -16.45 -4.60 -31.31
N LEU A 30 -16.68 -5.47 -30.34
CA LEU A 30 -15.70 -5.84 -29.34
C LEU A 30 -15.80 -7.34 -29.08
N GLU A 31 -14.66 -8.02 -28.94
CA GLU A 31 -14.60 -9.31 -28.26
C GLU A 31 -13.35 -9.35 -27.39
N ILE A 32 -13.53 -9.55 -26.10
CA ILE A 32 -12.43 -9.73 -25.15
C ILE A 32 -12.69 -10.93 -24.26
N ARG A 33 -11.60 -11.62 -23.90
CA ARG A 33 -11.62 -12.69 -22.90
C ARG A 33 -10.57 -12.38 -21.86
N LEU A 34 -10.93 -12.56 -20.60
CA LEU A 34 -10.09 -12.26 -19.46
C LEU A 34 -10.33 -13.26 -18.35
N CYS A 35 -9.36 -13.34 -17.44
CA CYS A 35 -9.45 -14.15 -16.24
C CYS A 35 -9.46 -13.24 -15.01
N ASP A 36 -10.13 -13.69 -13.96
CA ASP A 36 -10.13 -13.07 -12.63
C ASP A 36 -9.66 -14.10 -11.59
N PHE A 37 -9.58 -13.72 -10.32
CA PHE A 37 -9.29 -14.64 -9.22
C PHE A 37 -10.32 -15.78 -9.15
N ASP A 38 -10.02 -16.84 -8.41
CA ASP A 38 -10.92 -17.98 -8.19
C ASP A 38 -11.31 -18.71 -9.49
N ASP A 39 -10.40 -18.69 -10.47
CA ASP A 39 -10.51 -19.38 -11.76
C ASP A 39 -11.70 -18.93 -12.62
N VAL A 40 -12.17 -17.71 -12.38
CA VAL A 40 -13.23 -17.07 -13.16
C VAL A 40 -12.71 -16.66 -14.53
N GLN A 41 -13.49 -16.94 -15.57
CA GLN A 41 -13.24 -16.43 -16.92
C GLN A 41 -14.43 -15.61 -17.37
N VAL A 42 -14.17 -14.43 -17.95
CA VAL A 42 -15.19 -13.54 -18.47
C VAL A 42 -14.93 -13.29 -19.95
N CYS A 43 -15.97 -13.39 -20.76
CA CYS A 43 -15.97 -13.04 -22.17
C CYS A 43 -16.99 -11.91 -22.37
N ILE A 44 -16.53 -10.78 -22.88
CA ILE A 44 -17.39 -9.65 -23.21
C ILE A 44 -17.35 -9.50 -24.72
N SER A 45 -18.52 -9.52 -25.36
CA SER A 45 -18.64 -9.29 -26.79
C SER A 45 -19.74 -8.28 -27.11
N ILE A 46 -19.47 -7.37 -28.03
CA ILE A 46 -20.43 -6.44 -28.60
C ILE A 46 -20.52 -6.74 -30.09
N VAL A 47 -21.70 -7.14 -30.56
CA VAL A 47 -22.00 -7.40 -31.97
C VAL A 47 -23.27 -6.62 -32.30
N ASP A 48 -23.20 -5.79 -33.34
CA ASP A 48 -24.24 -4.84 -33.73
C ASP A 48 -24.65 -3.93 -32.54
N THR A 49 -25.82 -4.15 -31.96
CA THR A 49 -26.35 -3.42 -30.79
C THR A 49 -26.43 -4.28 -29.53
N LEU A 50 -25.94 -5.52 -29.58
CA LEU A 50 -26.04 -6.47 -28.47
C LEU A 50 -24.71 -6.62 -27.74
N LEU A 51 -24.70 -6.21 -26.47
CA LEU A 51 -23.63 -6.50 -25.52
C LEU A 51 -23.95 -7.83 -24.81
N THR A 52 -23.08 -8.81 -24.99
CA THR A 52 -23.13 -10.10 -24.31
C THR A 52 -21.98 -10.19 -23.31
N VAL A 53 -22.29 -10.49 -22.06
CA VAL A 53 -21.32 -10.78 -20.99
C VAL A 53 -21.51 -12.24 -20.58
N SER A 54 -20.55 -13.09 -20.94
CA SER A 54 -20.52 -14.50 -20.58
C SER A 54 -19.48 -14.75 -19.49
N MET A 55 -19.83 -15.51 -18.46
CA MET A 55 -18.93 -15.83 -17.36
C MET A 55 -18.88 -17.34 -17.12
N ALA A 56 -17.67 -17.89 -17.09
CA ALA A 56 -17.40 -19.23 -16.61
C ALA A 56 -16.97 -19.09 -15.15
N TYR A 57 -17.81 -19.60 -14.27
CA TYR A 57 -17.57 -19.58 -12.84
C TYR A 57 -18.06 -20.91 -12.30
N PRO A 58 -17.14 -21.86 -12.01
CA PRO A 58 -17.49 -23.23 -11.66
C PRO A 58 -18.60 -23.40 -10.59
N PRO A 59 -18.67 -22.58 -9.51
CA PRO A 59 -19.71 -22.72 -8.50
C PRO A 59 -21.03 -22.02 -8.83
N TYR A 60 -21.15 -21.39 -10.00
CA TYR A 60 -22.33 -20.59 -10.36
C TYR A 60 -23.65 -21.33 -10.19
N LYS A 61 -23.73 -22.60 -10.61
CA LYS A 61 -24.95 -23.42 -10.48
C LYS A 61 -25.40 -23.60 -9.03
N THR A 62 -24.46 -23.73 -8.10
CA THR A 62 -24.77 -23.80 -6.67
C THR A 62 -25.23 -22.44 -6.15
N LEU A 63 -24.55 -21.36 -6.57
CA LEU A 63 -24.86 -19.99 -6.16
C LEU A 63 -26.20 -19.49 -6.71
N GLU A 64 -26.63 -19.97 -7.86
CA GLU A 64 -27.93 -19.64 -8.45
C GLU A 64 -29.09 -19.94 -7.48
N GLY A 65 -29.02 -21.09 -6.80
CA GLY A 65 -29.99 -21.49 -5.77
C GLY A 65 -29.83 -20.77 -4.43
N LEU A 66 -28.73 -20.03 -4.23
CA LEU A 66 -28.38 -19.34 -2.98
C LEU A 66 -28.50 -17.81 -3.13
N GLY A 67 -29.59 -17.34 -3.72
CA GLY A 67 -29.91 -15.92 -3.80
C GLY A 67 -29.39 -15.19 -5.04
N ALA A 68 -28.48 -15.78 -5.83
CA ALA A 68 -27.93 -15.10 -7.00
C ALA A 68 -29.01 -14.79 -8.06
N LYS A 69 -30.00 -15.68 -8.24
CA LYS A 69 -31.11 -15.45 -9.17
C LYS A 69 -31.94 -14.20 -8.80
N GLN A 70 -32.26 -14.02 -7.52
CA GLN A 70 -32.97 -12.84 -7.03
C GLN A 70 -32.11 -11.58 -7.14
N MET A 71 -30.82 -11.69 -6.80
CA MET A 71 -29.85 -10.61 -6.94
C MET A 71 -29.77 -10.10 -8.39
N PHE A 72 -29.81 -11.00 -9.39
CA PHE A 72 -29.78 -10.58 -10.80
C PHE A 72 -30.97 -9.71 -11.18
N ALA A 73 -32.19 -10.14 -10.83
CA ALA A 73 -33.39 -9.39 -11.14
C ALA A 73 -33.39 -7.99 -10.50
N ALA A 74 -32.86 -7.87 -9.28
CA ALA A 74 -32.77 -6.59 -8.57
C ALA A 74 -31.64 -5.69 -9.07
N THR A 75 -30.46 -6.27 -9.34
CA THR A 75 -29.22 -5.51 -9.61
C THR A 75 -29.04 -5.21 -11.10
N TYR A 76 -29.56 -6.06 -11.99
CA TYR A 76 -29.35 -5.98 -13.44
C TYR A 76 -30.68 -6.07 -14.21
N PRO A 77 -31.66 -5.17 -13.97
CA PRO A 77 -32.97 -5.24 -14.59
C PRO A 77 -32.92 -5.08 -16.12
N GLU A 78 -31.92 -4.38 -16.65
CA GLU A 78 -31.73 -4.22 -18.09
C GLU A 78 -31.18 -5.47 -18.81
N PHE A 79 -30.64 -6.44 -18.07
CA PHE A 79 -30.07 -7.64 -18.66
C PHE A 79 -31.09 -8.76 -18.80
N GLN A 80 -31.04 -9.43 -19.95
CA GLN A 80 -31.73 -10.68 -20.19
C GLN A 80 -30.76 -11.84 -19.97
N LEU A 81 -31.18 -12.79 -19.13
CA LEU A 81 -30.47 -14.04 -18.94
C LEU A 81 -30.71 -14.93 -20.16
N VAL A 82 -29.67 -15.22 -20.93
CA VAL A 82 -29.75 -16.03 -22.15
C VAL A 82 -29.06 -17.37 -21.95
N ALA A 83 -29.31 -18.30 -22.88
CA ALA A 83 -28.63 -19.59 -22.88
C ALA A 83 -27.10 -19.37 -22.83
N PRO A 84 -26.38 -20.05 -21.90
CA PRO A 84 -24.95 -19.84 -21.76
C PRO A 84 -24.20 -20.13 -23.06
N LYS A 85 -23.30 -19.22 -23.46
CA LYS A 85 -22.33 -19.43 -24.55
C LYS A 85 -21.54 -20.71 -24.25
N ALA A 86 -21.25 -21.50 -25.29
CA ALA A 86 -20.48 -22.74 -25.13
C ALA A 86 -19.16 -22.49 -24.36
N GLY A 87 -18.95 -23.25 -23.28
CA GLY A 87 -17.80 -23.09 -22.38
C GLY A 87 -17.99 -22.10 -21.23
N PHE A 88 -19.16 -21.48 -21.09
CA PHE A 88 -19.50 -20.55 -20.00
C PHE A 88 -20.70 -21.08 -19.20
N ASP A 89 -20.79 -20.69 -17.93
CA ASP A 89 -21.87 -21.10 -17.03
C ASP A 89 -23.04 -20.10 -17.03
N LEU A 90 -22.75 -18.84 -17.33
CA LEU A 90 -23.67 -17.72 -17.34
C LEU A 90 -23.49 -16.91 -18.63
N SER A 91 -24.59 -16.41 -19.20
CA SER A 91 -24.55 -15.38 -20.25
C SER A 91 -25.68 -14.37 -20.08
N LEU A 92 -25.30 -13.09 -20.11
CA LEU A 92 -26.18 -11.95 -19.95
C LEU A 92 -26.15 -11.14 -21.24
N GLN A 93 -27.31 -10.73 -21.75
CA GLN A 93 -27.42 -9.87 -22.91
C GLN A 93 -28.17 -8.58 -22.59
N VAL A 94 -27.72 -7.48 -23.16
CA VAL A 94 -28.39 -6.18 -23.10
C VAL A 94 -28.23 -5.44 -24.41
N ASN A 95 -29.26 -4.68 -24.79
CA ASN A 95 -29.16 -3.76 -25.92
C ASN A 95 -28.38 -2.51 -25.50
N VAL A 96 -27.29 -2.23 -26.21
CA VAL A 96 -26.37 -1.12 -25.97
C VAL A 96 -27.02 0.26 -26.17
N ASP A 97 -28.12 0.32 -26.92
CA ASP A 97 -28.89 1.55 -27.13
C ASP A 97 -29.68 1.98 -25.87
N LEU A 98 -29.93 1.05 -24.94
CA LEU A 98 -30.53 1.37 -23.63
C LEU A 98 -29.52 2.05 -22.68
N ILE A 99 -28.23 2.01 -23.03
CA ILE A 99 -27.15 2.57 -22.23
C ILE A 99 -26.88 4.00 -22.72
N THR A 100 -27.36 4.97 -21.95
CA THR A 100 -27.20 6.41 -22.22
C THR A 100 -25.95 6.95 -21.52
N PRO A 101 -25.38 8.08 -21.98
CA PRO A 101 -24.26 8.72 -21.29
C PRO A 101 -24.52 8.98 -19.79
N SER A 102 -25.78 9.27 -19.43
CA SER A 102 -26.20 9.52 -18.05
C SER A 102 -26.23 8.28 -17.15
N ASN A 103 -26.47 7.07 -17.69
CA ASN A 103 -26.53 5.83 -16.91
C ASN A 103 -25.28 4.95 -17.06
N ALA A 104 -24.42 5.25 -18.03
CA ALA A 104 -23.26 4.44 -18.40
C ALA A 104 -22.32 4.17 -17.21
N ALA A 105 -21.98 5.19 -16.40
CA ALA A 105 -21.07 5.01 -15.27
C ALA A 105 -21.59 4.00 -14.24
N SER A 106 -22.88 4.09 -13.88
CA SER A 106 -23.54 3.16 -12.95
C SER A 106 -23.63 1.75 -13.54
N PHE A 107 -23.99 1.64 -14.82
CA PHE A 107 -24.03 0.38 -15.55
C PHE A 107 -22.66 -0.33 -15.55
N ILE A 108 -21.60 0.42 -15.91
CA ILE A 108 -20.23 -0.11 -15.98
C ILE A 108 -19.76 -0.55 -14.60
N GLY A 109 -20.04 0.22 -13.54
CA GLY A 109 -19.70 -0.15 -12.16
C GLY A 109 -20.38 -1.44 -11.70
N ARG A 110 -21.64 -1.66 -12.08
CA ARG A 110 -22.35 -2.92 -11.76
C ARG A 110 -21.70 -4.11 -12.48
N ILE A 111 -21.35 -3.95 -13.76
CA ILE A 111 -20.76 -5.04 -14.56
C ILE A 111 -19.31 -5.32 -14.19
N SER A 112 -18.51 -4.31 -13.86
CA SER A 112 -17.15 -4.51 -13.36
C SER A 112 -17.14 -5.27 -12.02
N GLY A 113 -18.20 -5.15 -11.23
CA GLY A 113 -18.43 -5.89 -9.99
C GLY A 113 -19.19 -7.22 -10.14
N LEU A 114 -19.39 -7.75 -11.35
CA LEU A 114 -20.25 -8.91 -11.59
C LEU A 114 -19.93 -10.12 -10.71
N LYS A 115 -18.65 -10.49 -10.63
CA LYS A 115 -18.18 -11.59 -9.76
C LYS A 115 -18.52 -11.34 -8.29
N ARG A 116 -18.27 -10.12 -7.79
CA ARG A 116 -18.60 -9.70 -6.41
C ARG A 116 -20.08 -9.83 -6.13
N ASN A 117 -20.92 -9.42 -7.07
CA ASN A 117 -22.37 -9.48 -6.87
C ASN A 117 -22.87 -10.93 -6.81
N ILE A 118 -22.33 -11.82 -7.63
CA ILE A 118 -22.72 -13.24 -7.65
C ILE A 118 -22.25 -13.97 -6.39
N LEU A 119 -20.98 -13.83 -6.01
CA LEU A 119 -20.44 -14.48 -4.80
C LEU A 119 -20.95 -13.83 -3.52
N GLY A 120 -21.29 -12.54 -3.55
CA GLY A 120 -21.85 -11.78 -2.44
C GLY A 120 -23.31 -12.11 -2.13
N ALA A 121 -24.09 -12.60 -3.10
CA ALA A 121 -25.54 -12.80 -2.95
C ALA A 121 -25.95 -13.69 -1.76
N PRO A 122 -25.31 -14.86 -1.51
CA PRO A 122 -25.64 -15.67 -0.33
C PRO A 122 -25.34 -14.96 0.99
N PHE A 123 -24.25 -14.19 1.05
CA PHE A 123 -23.89 -13.42 2.25
C PHE A 123 -24.88 -12.30 2.50
N GLU A 124 -25.28 -11.57 1.45
CA GLU A 124 -26.28 -10.50 1.57
C GLU A 124 -27.63 -11.05 2.04
N GLN A 125 -28.07 -12.20 1.52
CA GLN A 125 -29.30 -12.86 1.98
C GLN A 125 -29.23 -13.23 3.47
N CYS A 126 -28.11 -13.81 3.94
CA CYS A 126 -27.94 -14.11 5.35
C CYS A 126 -27.89 -12.83 6.20
N PHE A 127 -27.16 -11.80 5.78
CA PHE A 127 -27.04 -10.55 6.53
C PHE A 127 -28.36 -9.77 6.60
N GLU A 128 -29.14 -9.77 5.53
CA GLU A 128 -30.48 -9.22 5.53
C GLU A 128 -31.40 -10.00 6.48
N ALA A 129 -31.28 -11.32 6.52
CA ALA A 129 -32.01 -12.13 7.49
C ALA A 129 -31.62 -11.83 8.95
N LEU A 130 -30.33 -11.59 9.21
CA LEU A 130 -29.86 -11.16 10.53
C LEU A 130 -30.40 -9.78 10.91
N GLN A 131 -30.46 -8.87 9.94
CA GLN A 131 -31.02 -7.53 10.13
C GLN A 131 -32.53 -7.58 10.46
N ASN A 132 -33.25 -8.51 9.84
CA ASN A 132 -34.69 -8.72 10.04
C ASN A 132 -35.01 -9.61 11.26
N GLY A 133 -34.01 -10.13 11.97
CA GLY A 133 -34.20 -11.01 13.13
C GLY A 133 -34.71 -12.41 12.78
N ASN A 134 -34.57 -12.85 11.52
CA ASN A 134 -35.00 -14.18 11.05
C ASN A 134 -33.83 -15.04 10.54
N ALA A 135 -32.59 -14.72 10.89
CA ALA A 135 -31.41 -15.49 10.48
C ALA A 135 -31.48 -16.97 10.88
N ASN A 136 -32.08 -17.30 12.04
CA ASN A 136 -32.25 -18.69 12.50
C ASN A 136 -33.16 -19.54 11.59
N THR A 137 -33.98 -18.92 10.74
CA THR A 137 -34.81 -19.64 9.76
C THR A 137 -34.00 -20.18 8.60
N LEU A 138 -32.78 -19.66 8.39
CA LEU A 138 -31.86 -20.11 7.36
C LEU A 138 -31.00 -21.25 7.90
N GLY A 139 -30.91 -22.34 7.14
CA GLY A 139 -29.97 -23.42 7.43
C GLY A 139 -28.51 -23.06 7.08
N PRO A 140 -27.54 -23.88 7.50
CA PRO A 140 -26.14 -23.79 7.07
C PRO A 140 -26.01 -23.73 5.55
N VAL A 141 -25.23 -22.78 5.04
CA VAL A 141 -24.94 -22.62 3.61
C VAL A 141 -23.50 -22.98 3.33
N GLN A 142 -23.28 -23.87 2.36
CA GLN A 142 -21.95 -24.20 1.86
C GLN A 142 -21.74 -23.52 0.51
N ILE A 143 -20.73 -22.66 0.46
CA ILE A 143 -20.36 -21.92 -0.74
C ILE A 143 -19.04 -22.51 -1.25
N PRO A 144 -19.08 -23.49 -2.16
CA PRO A 144 -17.89 -23.86 -2.90
C PRO A 144 -17.54 -22.65 -3.77
N TYR A 145 -16.37 -22.06 -3.61
CA TYR A 145 -15.94 -20.94 -4.47
C TYR A 145 -14.76 -21.34 -5.36
N ARG A 146 -14.09 -22.44 -5.01
CA ARG A 146 -13.08 -23.14 -5.80
C ARG A 146 -13.29 -24.65 -5.69
N ARG A 147 -12.67 -25.41 -6.60
CA ARG A 147 -12.84 -26.87 -6.68
C ARG A 147 -12.63 -27.60 -5.34
N ASN A 148 -11.67 -27.15 -4.53
CA ASN A 148 -11.28 -27.79 -3.27
C ASN A 148 -11.38 -26.85 -2.05
N GLU A 149 -11.95 -25.65 -2.19
CA GLU A 149 -12.08 -24.69 -1.09
C GLU A 149 -13.55 -24.28 -0.95
N THR A 150 -14.06 -24.33 0.27
CA THR A 150 -15.47 -24.03 0.60
C THR A 150 -15.52 -23.02 1.75
N ILE A 151 -16.44 -22.07 1.63
CA ILE A 151 -16.81 -21.15 2.71
C ILE A 151 -18.11 -21.68 3.31
N TYR A 152 -18.18 -21.76 4.63
CA TYR A 152 -19.37 -22.16 5.36
C TYR A 152 -19.98 -20.93 5.99
N VAL A 153 -21.26 -20.69 5.76
CA VAL A 153 -22.04 -19.62 6.40
C VAL A 153 -23.06 -20.28 7.30
N LEU A 154 -22.99 -19.96 8.60
CA LEU A 154 -23.78 -20.59 9.65
C LEU A 154 -24.61 -19.50 10.34
N PRO A 155 -25.84 -19.26 9.87
CA PRO A 155 -26.77 -18.37 10.54
C PRO A 155 -27.14 -18.88 11.93
N GLN A 156 -27.16 -17.99 12.91
CA GLN A 156 -27.67 -18.21 14.26
C GLN A 156 -28.70 -17.10 14.57
N GLU A 157 -29.31 -17.12 15.76
CA GLU A 157 -30.35 -16.15 16.12
C GLU A 157 -29.82 -14.70 16.21
N ASP A 158 -28.66 -14.51 16.83
CA ASP A 158 -28.08 -13.19 17.13
C ASP A 158 -26.87 -12.82 16.25
N ARG A 159 -26.36 -13.77 15.45
CA ARG A 159 -25.11 -13.63 14.71
C ARG A 159 -25.02 -14.59 13.54
N ILE A 160 -24.06 -14.34 12.65
CA ILE A 160 -23.68 -15.25 11.56
C ILE A 160 -22.21 -15.61 11.72
N VAL A 161 -21.92 -16.92 11.74
CA VAL A 161 -20.55 -17.42 11.78
C VAL A 161 -20.13 -17.83 10.38
N ILE A 162 -19.06 -17.23 9.88
CA ILE A 162 -18.51 -17.51 8.55
C ILE A 162 -17.17 -18.22 8.73
N VAL A 163 -17.06 -19.43 8.20
CA VAL A 163 -15.88 -20.28 8.38
C VAL A 163 -15.20 -20.52 7.03
N TYR A 164 -13.90 -20.25 6.97
CA TYR A 164 -13.04 -20.49 5.82
C TYR A 164 -12.13 -21.67 6.10
N SER A 165 -12.02 -22.59 5.14
CA SER A 165 -10.96 -23.59 5.12
C SER A 165 -9.72 -23.00 4.47
N VAL A 166 -8.70 -22.66 5.26
CA VAL A 166 -7.48 -22.00 4.75
C VAL A 166 -6.45 -23.03 4.34
N CYS A 167 -6.11 -23.08 3.05
CA CYS A 167 -5.22 -24.08 2.46
C CYS A 167 -4.06 -23.44 1.71
N PHE A 168 -2.85 -23.99 1.86
CA PHE A 168 -1.64 -23.58 1.12
C PHE A 168 -0.77 -24.81 0.80
N ASP A 169 -0.45 -24.98 -0.48
CA ASP A 169 0.39 -26.11 -0.93
C ASP A 169 1.84 -25.99 -0.45
N ASP A 170 2.38 -24.77 -0.42
CA ASP A 170 3.76 -24.51 -0.03
C ASP A 170 3.92 -24.43 1.50
N LYS A 171 4.86 -25.19 2.07
CA LYS A 171 5.10 -25.23 3.52
C LYS A 171 5.55 -23.89 4.10
N THR A 172 6.26 -23.06 3.32
CA THR A 172 6.67 -21.71 3.74
C THR A 172 5.45 -20.81 3.84
N ASP A 173 4.56 -20.88 2.84
CA ASP A 173 3.30 -20.15 2.86
C ASP A 173 2.39 -20.59 4.00
N GLN A 174 2.34 -21.88 4.33
CA GLN A 174 1.65 -22.36 5.52
C GLN A 174 2.21 -21.74 6.81
N ALA A 175 3.53 -21.64 6.95
CA ALA A 175 4.15 -21.06 8.13
C ALA A 175 3.84 -19.55 8.25
N ILE A 176 3.98 -18.80 7.16
CA ILE A 176 3.64 -17.37 7.11
C ILE A 176 2.15 -17.17 7.37
N ALA A 177 1.28 -18.01 6.79
CA ALA A 177 -0.16 -17.94 6.97
C ALA A 177 -0.58 -18.12 8.43
N ARG A 178 -0.04 -19.11 9.16
CA ARG A 178 -0.35 -19.31 10.59
C ARG A 178 -0.04 -18.05 11.40
N VAL A 179 1.09 -17.44 11.11
CA VAL A 179 1.62 -16.24 11.76
C VAL A 179 0.67 -15.06 11.47
N PHE A 180 0.26 -14.86 10.20
CA PHE A 180 -0.78 -13.88 9.84
C PHE A 180 -2.14 -14.11 10.51
N LEU A 181 -2.63 -15.36 10.53
CA LEU A 181 -3.94 -15.70 11.09
C LEU A 181 -3.97 -15.55 12.60
N GLN A 182 -2.85 -15.82 13.27
CA GLN A 182 -2.73 -15.57 14.71
C GLN A 182 -2.86 -14.07 15.03
N GLU A 183 -2.25 -13.19 14.24
CA GLU A 183 -2.43 -11.74 14.41
C GLU A 183 -3.88 -11.29 14.22
N PHE A 184 -4.62 -11.88 13.26
CA PHE A 184 -6.04 -11.60 13.10
C PHE A 184 -6.84 -11.88 14.37
N VAL A 185 -6.52 -12.96 15.08
CA VAL A 185 -7.17 -13.32 16.35
C VAL A 185 -6.79 -12.33 17.46
N ASP A 186 -5.51 -11.97 17.56
CA ASP A 186 -5.00 -11.08 18.62
C ASP A 186 -5.42 -9.61 18.42
N THR A 187 -5.80 -9.21 17.20
CA THR A 187 -6.26 -7.85 16.85
C THR A 187 -7.52 -7.42 17.60
N ARG A 188 -8.34 -8.35 18.11
CA ARG A 188 -9.51 -8.01 18.95
C ARG A 188 -9.12 -7.21 20.20
N ARG A 189 -7.88 -7.34 20.68
CA ARG A 189 -7.37 -6.57 21.84
C ARG A 189 -7.19 -5.08 21.53
N THR A 190 -7.07 -4.72 20.25
CA THR A 190 -6.78 -3.35 19.79
C THR A 190 -7.97 -2.71 19.07
N VAL A 191 -8.80 -3.51 18.39
CA VAL A 191 -9.97 -3.03 17.64
C VAL A 191 -11.27 -3.61 18.20
N ASN A 192 -11.94 -2.84 19.06
CA ASN A 192 -13.12 -3.31 19.81
C ASN A 192 -14.38 -3.52 18.94
N ASN A 193 -14.55 -2.75 17.87
CA ASN A 193 -15.75 -2.76 17.02
C ASN A 193 -15.63 -3.67 15.79
N ALA A 194 -14.56 -4.48 15.70
CA ALA A 194 -14.35 -5.40 14.59
C ALA A 194 -15.07 -6.75 14.85
N PRO A 195 -15.47 -7.45 13.78
CA PRO A 195 -15.89 -8.85 13.86
C PRO A 195 -14.89 -9.71 14.63
N PRO A 196 -15.31 -10.47 15.66
CA PRO A 196 -14.44 -11.43 16.30
C PRO A 196 -13.96 -12.48 15.30
N VAL A 197 -12.67 -12.80 15.39
CA VAL A 197 -12.03 -13.82 14.57
C VAL A 197 -11.46 -14.90 15.49
N ALA A 198 -11.66 -16.16 15.10
CA ALA A 198 -11.04 -17.31 15.74
C ALA A 198 -10.34 -18.16 14.68
N PHE A 199 -9.20 -18.75 15.03
CA PHE A 199 -8.44 -19.61 14.15
C PHE A 199 -8.03 -20.89 14.90
N GLY A 200 -8.23 -22.04 14.28
CA GLY A 200 -7.91 -23.34 14.86
C GLY A 200 -7.62 -24.37 13.79
N LYS A 201 -6.89 -25.44 14.14
CA LYS A 201 -6.61 -26.54 13.22
C LYS A 201 -7.86 -27.39 12.98
N ASP A 202 -8.59 -27.64 14.05
CA ASP A 202 -9.82 -28.43 14.01
C ASP A 202 -11.01 -27.56 13.58
N PRO A 203 -11.99 -28.14 12.88
CA PRO A 203 -13.20 -27.42 12.51
C PRO A 203 -13.96 -26.98 13.78
N PRO A 204 -14.56 -25.79 13.78
CA PRO A 204 -15.36 -25.30 14.89
C PRO A 204 -16.56 -26.23 15.16
N LEU A 205 -17.10 -26.17 16.39
CA LEU A 205 -18.15 -27.09 16.86
C LEU A 205 -19.37 -27.08 15.94
N GLU A 206 -19.69 -25.90 15.40
CA GLU A 206 -20.80 -25.62 14.51
C GLU A 206 -20.67 -26.33 13.15
N LEU A 207 -19.48 -26.80 12.79
CA LEU A 207 -19.22 -27.56 11.57
C LEU A 207 -19.08 -29.08 11.80
N ARG A 208 -19.20 -29.58 13.03
CA ARG A 208 -19.11 -31.03 13.26
C ARG A 208 -20.21 -31.77 12.50
N GLY A 209 -19.80 -32.63 11.56
CA GLY A 209 -20.73 -33.39 10.70
C GLY A 209 -21.09 -32.72 9.37
N ALA A 210 -20.53 -31.53 9.08
CA ALA A 210 -20.67 -30.93 7.76
C ALA A 210 -20.05 -31.85 6.68
N PRO A 211 -20.73 -32.06 5.54
CA PRO A 211 -20.15 -32.80 4.44
C PRO A 211 -18.94 -32.04 3.88
N ASN A 212 -17.96 -32.79 3.35
CA ASN A 212 -16.76 -32.27 2.68
C ASN A 212 -15.82 -31.42 3.54
N LEU A 213 -15.79 -31.65 4.86
CA LEU A 213 -14.71 -31.11 5.70
C LEU A 213 -13.36 -31.60 5.20
N ARG A 214 -12.44 -30.64 5.04
CA ARG A 214 -11.14 -30.91 4.46
C ARG A 214 -10.22 -31.52 5.52
N ASN A 215 -9.51 -32.57 5.13
CA ASN A 215 -8.50 -33.23 5.95
C ASN A 215 -7.29 -33.60 5.09
N SER A 216 -6.64 -32.57 4.54
CA SER A 216 -5.50 -32.72 3.62
C SER A 216 -4.25 -32.04 4.20
N PRO A 217 -3.04 -32.47 3.81
CA PRO A 217 -1.79 -31.97 4.39
C PRO A 217 -1.51 -30.49 4.08
N ASP A 218 -2.19 -29.93 3.08
CA ASP A 218 -2.13 -28.51 2.72
C ASP A 218 -3.09 -27.62 3.54
N LEU A 219 -3.95 -28.22 4.36
CA LEU A 219 -4.84 -27.49 5.27
C LEU A 219 -4.02 -26.85 6.40
N VAL A 220 -4.08 -25.52 6.49
CA VAL A 220 -3.46 -24.75 7.57
C VAL A 220 -4.37 -24.73 8.79
N GLY A 221 -5.68 -24.55 8.58
CA GLY A 221 -6.71 -24.58 9.61
C GLY A 221 -8.01 -23.91 9.14
N TYR A 222 -8.94 -23.77 10.08
CA TYR A 222 -10.23 -23.11 9.90
C TYR A 222 -10.20 -21.72 10.54
N LEU A 223 -10.60 -20.72 9.76
CA LEU A 223 -10.74 -19.34 10.19
C LEU A 223 -12.22 -19.02 10.32
N SER A 224 -12.68 -18.67 11.51
CA SER A 224 -14.06 -18.29 11.81
C SER A 224 -14.15 -16.79 12.02
N VAL A 225 -15.08 -16.13 11.33
CA VAL A 225 -15.41 -14.71 11.48
C VAL A 225 -16.86 -14.58 11.93
N VAL A 226 -17.10 -13.86 13.02
CA VAL A 226 -18.45 -13.70 13.59
C VAL A 226 -19.01 -12.32 13.25
N ILE A 227 -20.14 -12.31 12.54
CA ILE A 227 -20.84 -11.09 12.13
C ILE A 227 -22.06 -10.90 13.04
N PHE A 228 -22.11 -9.77 13.75
CA PHE A 228 -23.25 -9.33 14.54
C PHE A 228 -24.10 -8.31 13.79
N PHE A 229 -25.30 -8.05 14.29
CA PHE A 229 -26.19 -7.00 13.78
C PHE A 229 -25.49 -5.65 13.61
N THR A 230 -24.64 -5.24 14.56
CA THR A 230 -23.90 -3.95 14.51
C THR A 230 -22.98 -3.80 13.30
N HIS A 231 -22.58 -4.90 12.67
CA HIS A 231 -21.74 -4.92 11.48
C HIS A 231 -22.54 -4.83 10.17
N VAL A 232 -23.87 -5.00 10.22
CA VAL A 232 -24.77 -5.08 9.06
C VAL A 232 -26.09 -4.30 9.24
N ASP A 233 -26.17 -3.44 10.25
CA ASP A 233 -27.33 -2.62 10.62
C ASP A 233 -27.75 -1.64 9.50
N THR A 234 -26.80 -1.17 8.68
CA THR A 234 -27.06 -0.34 7.52
C THR A 234 -26.78 -1.06 6.20
N THR A 235 -27.50 -0.69 5.14
CA THR A 235 -27.31 -1.25 3.78
C THR A 235 -25.87 -1.11 3.30
N GLU A 236 -25.23 0.04 3.56
CA GLU A 236 -23.84 0.28 3.19
C GLU A 236 -22.87 -0.66 3.92
N LYS A 237 -23.06 -0.82 5.25
CA LYS A 237 -22.24 -1.74 6.04
C LYS A 237 -22.45 -3.19 5.62
N ARG A 238 -23.68 -3.59 5.27
CA ARG A 238 -24.01 -4.91 4.74
C ARG A 238 -23.28 -5.20 3.43
N ILE A 239 -23.36 -4.29 2.46
CA ILE A 239 -22.65 -4.38 1.17
C ILE A 239 -21.13 -4.46 1.39
N LYS A 240 -20.61 -3.63 2.30
CA LYS A 240 -19.18 -3.63 2.65
C LYS A 240 -18.74 -4.92 3.32
N ALA A 241 -19.52 -5.43 4.28
CA ALA A 241 -19.26 -6.69 4.97
C ALA A 241 -19.22 -7.86 3.98
N ALA A 242 -20.23 -7.97 3.10
CA ALA A 242 -20.26 -8.99 2.05
C ALA A 242 -19.04 -8.93 1.14
N THR A 243 -18.61 -7.71 0.76
CA THR A 243 -17.43 -7.49 -0.10
C THR A 243 -16.11 -7.88 0.58
N LEU A 244 -15.95 -7.57 1.87
CA LEU A 244 -14.73 -7.89 2.63
C LEU A 244 -14.64 -9.39 2.93
N VAL A 245 -15.74 -10.00 3.35
CA VAL A 245 -15.85 -11.42 3.68
C VAL A 245 -15.49 -12.28 2.46
N GLN A 246 -16.13 -12.05 1.31
CA GLN A 246 -15.82 -12.83 0.10
C GLN A 246 -14.36 -12.67 -0.37
N SER A 247 -13.73 -11.50 -0.13
CA SER A 247 -12.39 -11.18 -0.64
C SER A 247 -11.27 -11.56 0.32
N LEU A 248 -11.61 -11.99 1.53
CA LEU A 248 -10.67 -12.31 2.60
C LEU A 248 -9.61 -13.32 2.17
N ARG A 249 -9.99 -14.35 1.41
CA ARG A 249 -9.04 -15.35 0.94
C ARG A 249 -8.03 -14.79 -0.05
N ASN A 250 -8.49 -13.97 -1.01
CA ASN A 250 -7.61 -13.32 -1.98
C ASN A 250 -6.70 -12.30 -1.29
N TYR A 251 -7.23 -11.57 -0.31
CA TYR A 251 -6.46 -10.68 0.55
C TYR A 251 -5.34 -11.44 1.27
N LEU A 252 -5.64 -12.56 1.93
CA LEU A 252 -4.67 -13.36 2.66
C LEU A 252 -3.54 -13.87 1.74
N HIS A 253 -3.90 -14.46 0.59
CA HIS A 253 -2.92 -14.97 -0.37
C HIS A 253 -2.04 -13.87 -0.96
N TYR A 254 -2.62 -12.71 -1.26
CA TYR A 254 -1.88 -11.56 -1.77
C TYR A 254 -0.86 -11.06 -0.74
N HIS A 255 -1.27 -10.90 0.53
CA HIS A 255 -0.39 -10.39 1.58
C HIS A 255 0.71 -11.37 2.00
N ILE A 256 0.46 -12.67 1.95
CA ILE A 256 1.51 -13.68 2.15
C ILE A 256 2.58 -13.55 1.05
N LYS A 257 2.16 -13.43 -0.22
CA LYS A 257 3.09 -13.22 -1.34
C LYS A 257 3.83 -11.88 -1.22
N ALA A 258 3.14 -10.81 -0.85
CA ALA A 258 3.76 -9.49 -0.63
C ALA A 258 4.80 -9.54 0.51
N SER A 259 4.50 -10.27 1.58
CA SER A 259 5.42 -10.48 2.71
C SER A 259 6.67 -11.24 2.28
N LYS A 260 6.54 -12.29 1.46
CA LYS A 260 7.69 -12.98 0.86
C LYS A 260 8.57 -12.02 0.04
N THR A 261 7.95 -11.20 -0.81
CA THR A 261 8.69 -10.18 -1.58
C THR A 261 9.43 -9.20 -0.67
N TYR A 262 8.79 -8.75 0.41
CA TYR A 262 9.43 -7.88 1.40
C TYR A 262 10.63 -8.56 2.10
N LEU A 263 10.49 -9.83 2.49
CA LEU A 263 11.60 -10.63 3.03
C LEU A 263 12.75 -10.72 2.02
N HIS A 264 12.47 -10.96 0.74
CA HIS A 264 13.50 -10.97 -0.31
C HIS A 264 14.20 -9.63 -0.47
N ILE A 265 13.50 -8.50 -0.32
CA ILE A 265 14.12 -7.17 -0.34
C ILE A 265 15.08 -7.01 0.85
N ARG A 266 14.67 -7.43 2.06
CA ARG A 266 15.53 -7.37 3.25
C ARG A 266 16.75 -8.28 3.13
N MET A 267 16.57 -9.50 2.62
CA MET A 267 17.67 -10.43 2.39
C MET A 267 18.69 -9.85 1.41
N ARG A 268 18.24 -9.24 0.30
CA ARG A 268 19.14 -8.56 -0.65
C ARG A 268 19.93 -7.44 0.01
N LYS A 269 19.26 -6.54 0.73
CA LYS A 269 19.93 -5.47 1.49
C LYS A 269 20.96 -6.02 2.48
N ARG A 270 20.66 -7.12 3.16
CA ARG A 270 21.60 -7.75 4.10
C ARG A 270 22.79 -8.36 3.38
N VAL A 271 22.58 -9.02 2.25
CA VAL A 271 23.65 -9.57 1.40
C VAL A 271 24.54 -8.45 0.86
N ASP A 272 23.96 -7.33 0.42
CA ASP A 272 24.73 -6.18 -0.06
C ASP A 272 25.66 -5.62 1.03
N LEU A 273 25.17 -5.52 2.27
CA LEU A 273 25.99 -5.12 3.41
C LEU A 273 27.13 -6.11 3.69
N LEU A 274 26.85 -7.42 3.63
CA LEU A 274 27.88 -8.45 3.82
C LEU A 274 28.92 -8.42 2.70
N LEU A 275 28.50 -8.16 1.45
CA LEU A 275 29.41 -7.99 0.32
C LEU A 275 30.29 -6.75 0.48
N GLN A 276 29.75 -5.64 1.00
CA GLN A 276 30.55 -4.46 1.32
C GLN A 276 31.62 -4.77 2.37
N VAL A 277 31.26 -5.52 3.43
CA VAL A 277 32.22 -5.95 4.46
C VAL A 277 33.29 -6.86 3.85
N LEU A 278 32.90 -7.82 3.01
CA LEU A 278 33.83 -8.73 2.34
C LEU A 278 34.77 -7.98 1.39
N ASN A 279 34.26 -7.01 0.63
CA ASN A 279 35.05 -6.19 -0.28
C ASN A 279 36.06 -5.31 0.47
N ARG A 280 35.70 -4.79 1.66
CA ARG A 280 36.63 -4.07 2.54
C ARG A 280 37.73 -4.96 3.10
N ALA A 281 37.45 -6.25 3.29
CA ALA A 281 38.44 -7.22 3.75
C ALA A 281 39.39 -7.67 2.62
N ARG A 282 39.07 -7.38 1.35
CA ARG A 282 39.96 -7.69 0.24
C ARG A 282 41.17 -6.75 0.30
N PRO A 283 42.41 -7.27 0.38
CA PRO A 283 43.58 -6.41 0.29
C PRO A 283 43.56 -5.70 -1.06
N GLU A 284 43.78 -4.38 -1.04
CA GLU A 284 43.94 -3.61 -2.27
C GLU A 284 45.05 -4.24 -3.11
N LYS A 285 44.78 -4.52 -4.38
CA LYS A 285 45.84 -4.93 -5.30
C LYS A 285 46.74 -3.72 -5.50
N ASP A 286 47.84 -3.67 -4.75
CA ASP A 286 48.96 -2.77 -5.00
C ASP A 286 49.35 -2.86 -6.50
N GLN A 287 48.94 -1.89 -7.29
CA GLN A 287 49.44 -1.72 -8.67
C GLN A 287 50.93 -1.33 -8.68
N SER A 288 51.52 -1.08 -7.51
CA SER A 288 52.92 -0.75 -7.27
C SER A 288 53.85 -1.96 -7.12
N LYS A 289 53.34 -3.20 -7.04
CA LYS A 289 54.16 -4.42 -6.82
C LYS A 289 54.43 -5.27 -8.07
N ILE A 290 54.41 -4.69 -9.27
CA ILE A 290 54.90 -5.37 -10.49
C ILE A 290 56.41 -5.09 -10.74
N GLN A 291 57.08 -4.23 -9.97
CA GLN A 291 58.54 -4.11 -10.07
C GLN A 291 59.24 -4.13 -8.71
N LYS A 292 59.95 -5.25 -8.46
CA LYS A 292 61.16 -5.40 -7.60
C LYS A 292 60.91 -5.16 -6.09
N LYS A 293 61.25 -6.04 -5.15
CA LYS A 293 62.50 -6.79 -4.95
C LYS A 293 62.35 -7.78 -3.78
N ASP A 294 63.29 -8.70 -3.76
CA ASP A 294 63.62 -9.76 -2.81
C ASP A 294 63.70 -9.44 -1.29
N HIS A 295 63.29 -10.47 -0.52
CA HIS A 295 63.81 -11.00 0.77
C HIS A 295 63.58 -10.30 2.15
N HIS A 296 63.16 -11.18 3.10
CA HIS A 296 63.28 -11.20 4.58
C HIS A 296 62.17 -10.65 5.52
N GLY A 297 61.56 -11.59 6.28
CA GLY A 297 61.19 -11.40 7.70
C GLY A 297 59.69 -11.46 8.06
N PRO A 298 59.22 -12.44 8.88
CA PRO A 298 57.82 -12.56 9.27
C PRO A 298 57.51 -11.74 10.54
N ASN A 299 56.29 -11.18 10.66
CA ASN A 299 55.40 -11.41 11.80
C ASN A 299 54.22 -10.43 11.92
N ILE A 300 53.19 -10.98 12.59
CA ILE A 300 52.06 -10.34 13.28
C ILE A 300 50.86 -9.92 12.41
N CYS A 301 49.91 -10.84 12.28
CA CYS A 301 48.49 -10.50 12.35
C CYS A 301 47.91 -11.22 13.57
N SER A 302 47.86 -10.52 14.69
CA SER A 302 47.18 -10.95 15.91
C SER A 302 45.87 -10.19 16.06
N SER A 303 44.82 -10.96 16.40
CA SER A 303 43.52 -10.55 16.94
C SER A 303 42.60 -9.69 16.04
N LEU A 304 41.73 -10.36 15.28
CA LEU A 304 40.32 -9.95 15.26
C LEU A 304 39.56 -10.86 16.22
N ASP A 305 39.29 -10.33 17.42
CA ASP A 305 38.29 -10.86 18.33
C ASP A 305 36.93 -10.80 17.63
N CYS A 306 36.44 -11.95 17.17
CA CYS A 306 35.06 -12.10 16.72
C CYS A 306 34.21 -12.48 17.93
N LYS A 307 33.79 -11.47 18.70
CA LYS A 307 32.77 -11.62 19.76
C LYS A 307 31.56 -10.77 19.38
N ASP A 308 30.66 -11.34 18.59
CA ASP A 308 29.20 -11.19 18.75
C ASP A 308 28.48 -11.96 17.63
N ASP A 309 28.59 -13.29 17.65
CA ASP A 309 27.64 -14.17 16.94
C ASP A 309 26.42 -14.40 17.84
N ARG A 310 25.54 -13.40 17.90
CA ARG A 310 24.14 -13.63 18.26
C ARG A 310 23.35 -13.86 16.99
N LEU A 311 23.29 -15.12 16.56
CA LEU A 311 22.29 -15.60 15.61
C LEU A 311 20.91 -15.34 16.21
N LEU A 312 20.23 -14.29 15.74
CA LEU A 312 18.83 -14.04 16.05
C LEU A 312 18.02 -15.26 15.60
N SER A 313 17.22 -15.83 16.50
CA SER A 313 16.38 -16.96 16.18
C SER A 313 15.35 -16.56 15.10
N LEU A 314 14.90 -17.52 14.29
CA LEU A 314 13.78 -17.33 13.35
C LEU A 314 12.55 -16.74 14.06
N SER A 315 12.34 -17.05 15.35
CA SER A 315 11.29 -16.44 16.17
C SER A 315 11.52 -14.96 16.47
N GLN A 316 12.77 -14.50 16.65
CA GLN A 316 13.08 -13.07 16.83
C GLN A 316 12.93 -12.29 15.54
N ILE A 317 13.38 -12.84 14.40
CA ILE A 317 13.23 -12.23 13.08
C ILE A 317 11.74 -12.12 12.70
N LEU A 318 10.95 -13.14 13.04
CA LEU A 318 9.50 -13.12 12.83
C LEU A 318 8.80 -12.18 13.82
N SER A 319 9.24 -12.10 15.08
CA SER A 319 8.67 -11.16 16.06
C SER A 319 8.92 -9.70 15.67
N GLU A 320 10.09 -9.37 15.10
CA GLU A 320 10.38 -8.02 14.56
C GLU A 320 9.66 -7.76 13.22
N ALA A 321 9.30 -8.81 12.48
CA ALA A 321 8.43 -8.72 11.30
C ALA A 321 6.94 -8.60 11.65
N MET A 322 6.55 -9.02 12.87
CA MET A 322 5.17 -9.03 13.39
C MET A 322 4.85 -7.88 14.36
N ILE A 323 5.78 -6.94 14.58
CA ILE A 323 5.39 -5.67 15.20
C ILE A 323 4.52 -4.95 14.18
N ILE A 324 3.21 -5.22 14.24
CA ILE A 324 2.18 -4.24 13.98
C ILE A 324 2.57 -3.05 14.87
N LYS A 325 3.31 -2.09 14.29
CA LYS A 325 3.36 -0.74 14.86
C LYS A 325 1.90 -0.35 14.96
N LYS A 326 1.42 -0.35 16.20
CA LYS A 326 0.32 0.45 16.74
C LYS A 326 -0.43 1.15 15.61
N GLN A 327 -1.62 0.68 15.32
CA GLN A 327 -2.61 1.49 14.64
C GLN A 327 -2.83 2.75 15.49
N LYS A 328 -2.05 3.77 15.16
CA LYS A 328 -2.31 5.16 15.47
C LYS A 328 -2.39 5.81 14.11
N ASP A 329 -3.59 5.72 13.56
CA ASP A 329 -4.10 6.48 12.43
C ASP A 329 -3.43 6.25 11.06
N LEU A 330 -4.20 6.57 10.02
CA LEU A 330 -3.78 6.81 8.63
C LEU A 330 -2.37 7.42 8.55
N PRO A 331 -1.62 7.26 7.44
CA PRO A 331 -0.45 8.08 7.18
C PRO A 331 -0.89 9.54 7.06
N GLN A 332 -0.92 10.25 8.18
CA GLN A 332 -0.92 11.70 8.22
C GLN A 332 0.47 12.13 7.76
N SER A 333 0.54 12.33 6.45
CA SER A 333 1.44 13.22 5.72
C SER A 333 2.26 14.16 6.60
N MET A 334 3.58 13.97 6.73
CA MET A 334 4.58 15.02 6.97
C MET A 334 4.23 16.22 7.91
N THR A 335 3.36 16.04 8.89
CA THR A 335 2.79 17.11 9.73
C THR A 335 3.64 17.45 10.95
N GLU A 336 4.82 16.82 11.09
CA GLU A 336 5.70 17.04 12.24
C GLU A 336 6.91 17.93 11.95
N THR A 337 7.17 18.26 10.68
CA THR A 337 8.17 19.27 10.34
C THR A 337 7.65 20.64 10.75
N THR A 338 8.41 21.39 11.54
CA THR A 338 8.03 22.75 11.96
C THR A 338 8.33 23.75 10.84
N TRP A 339 7.46 23.83 9.84
CA TRP A 339 7.62 24.66 8.65
C TRP A 339 7.81 26.15 8.96
N ASN A 340 7.24 26.65 10.06
CA ASN A 340 7.35 28.04 10.51
C ASN A 340 8.76 28.43 10.99
N THR A 341 9.70 27.48 11.03
CA THR A 341 11.09 27.72 11.45
C THR A 341 12.11 27.45 10.33
N LEU A 342 11.62 27.11 9.13
CA LEU A 342 12.41 26.98 7.91
C LEU A 342 12.38 28.31 7.16
N VAL A 343 13.54 28.93 7.02
CA VAL A 343 13.70 30.23 6.36
C VAL A 343 14.57 30.11 5.12
N ILE A 344 14.35 30.97 4.14
CA ILE A 344 15.21 31.08 2.97
C ILE A 344 16.44 31.91 3.37
N GLY A 345 17.63 31.30 3.29
CA GLY A 345 18.89 31.98 3.53
C GLY A 345 19.72 32.13 2.26
N GLU A 346 20.72 33.00 2.29
CA GLU A 346 21.71 33.19 1.22
C GLU A 346 23.12 32.94 1.73
N ILE A 347 23.90 32.16 0.97
CA ILE A 347 25.31 31.88 1.31
C ILE A 347 26.16 33.11 0.93
N VAL A 348 26.64 33.84 1.93
CA VAL A 348 27.49 35.03 1.75
C VAL A 348 28.93 34.62 1.49
N ASP A 349 29.40 33.59 2.21
CA ASP A 349 30.76 33.08 2.07
C ASP A 349 30.83 31.60 2.50
N TYR A 350 31.83 30.87 2.02
CA TYR A 350 32.12 29.52 2.54
C TYR A 350 33.61 29.19 2.39
N HIS A 351 34.10 28.37 3.31
CA HIS A 351 35.48 27.87 3.29
C HIS A 351 35.54 26.40 3.74
N PRO A 352 36.53 25.62 3.29
CA PRO A 352 36.72 24.24 3.71
C PRO A 352 36.91 24.12 5.23
N HIS A 353 36.37 23.07 5.83
CA HIS A 353 36.48 22.86 7.26
C HIS A 353 37.93 22.46 7.64
N PRO A 354 38.59 23.17 8.59
CA PRO A 354 40.02 23.01 8.86
C PRO A 354 40.46 21.62 9.36
N GLN A 355 39.51 20.83 9.87
CA GLN A 355 39.76 19.52 10.49
C GLN A 355 38.88 18.37 9.93
N ALA A 356 38.17 18.57 8.79
CA ALA A 356 37.29 17.54 8.24
C ALA A 356 36.99 17.71 6.75
N ASP A 357 37.66 16.92 5.90
CA ASP A 357 37.25 16.74 4.50
C ASP A 357 36.14 15.67 4.43
N PRO A 358 35.02 15.88 3.69
CA PRO A 358 34.72 16.93 2.71
C PRO A 358 33.77 18.05 3.21
N LEU A 359 33.85 18.47 4.47
CA LEU A 359 32.90 19.44 5.04
C LEU A 359 33.30 20.88 4.74
N ASN A 360 32.31 21.75 4.56
CA ASN A 360 32.45 23.19 4.37
C ASN A 360 31.79 23.95 5.52
N VAL A 361 32.42 25.05 5.94
CA VAL A 361 31.84 26.00 6.89
C VAL A 361 31.25 27.16 6.08
N CYS A 362 29.93 27.25 6.06
CA CYS A 362 29.16 28.23 5.31
C CYS A 362 28.70 29.37 6.22
N ILE A 363 28.83 30.61 5.74
CA ILE A 363 28.28 31.81 6.38
C ILE A 363 27.00 32.20 5.64
N VAL A 364 25.87 32.15 6.35
CA VAL A 364 24.54 32.27 5.75
C VAL A 364 23.78 33.45 6.32
N ASN A 365 23.30 34.32 5.45
CA ASN A 365 22.37 35.41 5.78
C ASN A 365 20.93 34.87 5.77
N ILE A 366 20.17 35.08 6.84
CA ILE A 366 18.76 34.66 6.96
C ILE A 366 17.78 35.84 7.01
N GLY A 367 18.15 37.00 6.46
CA GLY A 367 17.33 38.21 6.40
C GLY A 367 17.72 39.30 7.40
N ASP A 368 18.86 39.13 8.07
CA ASP A 368 19.44 40.10 9.00
C ASP A 368 20.95 40.20 8.69
N GLU A 369 21.34 41.27 8.00
CA GLU A 369 22.72 41.47 7.52
C GLU A 369 23.73 41.64 8.68
N GLU A 370 23.27 42.01 9.87
CA GLU A 370 24.12 42.15 11.06
C GLU A 370 24.36 40.81 11.79
N LYS A 371 23.59 39.76 11.46
CA LYS A 371 23.59 38.49 12.19
C LYS A 371 23.67 37.26 11.27
N LEU A 372 24.86 37.04 10.72
CA LEU A 372 25.16 35.88 9.89
C LEU A 372 25.28 34.59 10.73
N LEU A 373 24.74 33.49 10.20
CA LEU A 373 24.81 32.17 10.84
C LEU A 373 25.94 31.34 10.22
N GLN A 374 26.77 30.76 11.09
CA GLN A 374 27.75 29.73 10.69
C GLN A 374 27.08 28.36 10.68
N ILE A 375 27.08 27.67 9.54
CA ILE A 375 26.47 26.35 9.36
C ILE A 375 27.45 25.42 8.63
N ILE A 376 27.65 24.22 9.17
CA ILE A 376 28.52 23.21 8.56
C ILE A 376 27.71 22.37 7.57
N CYS A 377 28.19 22.24 6.34
CA CYS A 377 27.53 21.51 5.26
C CYS A 377 28.51 20.59 4.53
N GLY A 378 28.09 19.36 4.21
CA GLY A 378 28.89 18.39 3.46
C GLY A 378 28.52 18.25 1.99
N ALA A 379 27.65 19.11 1.46
CA ALA A 379 27.20 19.02 0.08
C ALA A 379 28.25 19.59 -0.89
N SER A 380 28.40 18.93 -2.04
CA SER A 380 29.37 19.31 -3.08
C SER A 380 28.92 20.49 -3.94
N ASN A 381 27.62 20.84 -3.91
CA ASN A 381 27.00 21.89 -4.72
C ASN A 381 26.86 23.24 -3.98
N VAL A 382 27.65 23.48 -2.93
CA VAL A 382 27.69 24.76 -2.20
C VAL A 382 28.35 25.85 -3.06
N ARG A 383 27.71 27.03 -3.16
CA ARG A 383 28.24 28.20 -3.87
C ARG A 383 27.79 29.51 -3.23
N VAL A 384 28.64 30.54 -3.31
CA VAL A 384 28.32 31.91 -2.86
C VAL A 384 27.17 32.49 -3.69
N GLY A 385 26.27 33.23 -3.04
CA GLY A 385 25.06 33.80 -3.62
C GLY A 385 23.92 32.78 -3.84
N ALA A 386 24.09 31.52 -3.42
CA ALA A 386 23.00 30.54 -3.48
C ALA A 386 21.95 30.83 -2.41
N ARG A 387 20.69 30.87 -2.85
CA ARG A 387 19.53 30.91 -1.96
C ARG A 387 19.08 29.50 -1.61
N ILE A 388 18.97 29.20 -0.32
CA ILE A 388 18.88 27.85 0.22
C ILE A 388 17.87 27.77 1.36
N PRO A 389 17.25 26.61 1.61
CA PRO A 389 16.41 26.41 2.79
C PRO A 389 17.27 26.14 4.02
N VAL A 390 17.04 26.91 5.08
CA VAL A 390 17.79 26.85 6.34
C VAL A 390 16.86 26.48 7.48
N ALA A 391 17.17 25.37 8.16
CA ALA A 391 16.56 24.99 9.42
C ALA A 391 17.32 25.64 10.58
N THR A 392 16.65 26.54 11.29
CA THR A 392 17.21 27.26 12.42
C THR A 392 17.24 26.42 13.70
N VAL A 393 17.98 26.86 14.71
CA VAL A 393 18.02 26.18 16.02
C VAL A 393 16.61 26.11 16.61
N GLY A 394 16.18 24.90 16.97
CA GLY A 394 14.83 24.64 17.48
C GLY A 394 13.90 24.02 16.45
N THR A 395 14.22 24.07 15.15
CA THR A 395 13.46 23.39 14.09
C THR A 395 13.41 21.89 14.35
N ARG A 396 12.22 21.30 14.18
CA ARG A 396 12.03 19.85 14.14
C ARG A 396 11.82 19.44 12.69
N LEU A 397 12.67 18.57 12.19
CA LEU A 397 12.58 17.98 10.85
C LEU A 397 12.13 16.53 10.97
N ALA A 398 11.18 16.12 10.15
CA ALA A 398 10.81 14.71 9.97
C ALA A 398 11.43 14.21 8.66
N ILE A 399 12.59 13.56 8.76
CA ILE A 399 13.37 13.10 7.61
C ILE A 399 13.10 11.60 7.42
N LYS A 400 12.88 11.14 6.17
CA LYS A 400 12.82 9.70 5.89
C LYS A 400 14.22 9.12 5.98
N GLU A 401 14.42 8.13 6.84
CA GLU A 401 15.72 7.47 6.96
C GLU A 401 15.91 6.46 5.81
N HIS A 402 16.94 6.66 4.96
CA HIS A 402 17.20 5.84 3.78
C HIS A 402 17.34 4.32 4.07
N VAL A 403 17.68 3.95 5.30
CA VAL A 403 17.93 2.56 5.70
C VAL A 403 16.63 1.82 6.07
N THR A 404 15.74 2.47 6.83
CA THR A 404 14.54 1.86 7.44
C THR A 404 13.24 2.25 6.75
N GLY A 405 13.21 3.37 6.03
CA GLY A 405 11.98 3.95 5.46
C GLY A 405 11.07 4.60 6.51
N ASP A 406 11.50 4.65 7.77
CA ASP A 406 10.78 5.30 8.87
C ASP A 406 11.10 6.80 8.92
N LEU A 407 10.15 7.60 9.40
CA LEU A 407 10.35 9.03 9.65
C LEU A 407 11.16 9.24 10.94
N LYS A 408 12.39 9.72 10.82
CA LYS A 408 13.26 10.11 11.92
C LYS A 408 13.03 11.58 12.27
N LYS A 409 12.67 11.84 13.53
CA LYS A 409 12.48 13.21 14.04
C LYS A 409 13.83 13.76 14.50
N LEU A 410 14.36 14.75 13.79
CA LEU A 410 15.59 15.45 14.13
C LEU A 410 15.26 16.83 14.68
N LYS A 411 15.73 17.15 15.90
CA LYS A 411 15.66 18.51 16.45
C LYS A 411 16.98 19.22 16.25
N ILE A 412 16.98 20.32 15.50
CA ILE A 412 18.17 21.13 15.24
C ILE A 412 18.58 21.85 16.52
N LYS A 413 19.83 21.65 16.93
CA LYS A 413 20.46 22.28 18.10
C LYS A 413 21.80 22.86 17.66
N LYS A 414 22.25 23.91 18.35
CA LYS A 414 23.64 24.36 18.22
C LYS A 414 24.56 23.20 18.59
N SER A 415 25.48 22.86 17.70
CA SER A 415 26.42 21.76 17.90
C SER A 415 27.81 22.19 17.49
N LYS A 416 28.82 21.59 18.11
CA LYS A 416 30.22 21.82 17.78
C LYS A 416 30.75 20.57 17.09
N LEU A 417 31.23 20.72 15.86
CA LEU A 417 31.83 19.63 15.10
C LEU A 417 33.30 19.97 14.91
N ARG A 418 34.19 19.17 15.54
CA ARG A 418 35.66 19.27 15.36
C ARG A 418 36.20 20.72 15.42
N GLY A 419 35.80 21.47 16.45
CA GLY A 419 36.27 22.84 16.66
C GLY A 419 35.29 23.92 16.20
N GLU A 420 34.50 23.67 15.17
CA GLU A 420 33.62 24.67 14.55
C GLU A 420 32.17 24.58 15.04
N ILE A 421 31.51 25.73 15.16
CA ILE A 421 30.12 25.81 15.64
C ILE A 421 29.18 25.76 14.44
N SER A 422 28.20 24.86 14.46
CA SER A 422 27.06 24.87 13.53
C SER A 422 25.81 25.36 14.24
N GLN A 423 25.23 26.45 13.71
CA GLN A 423 24.05 27.13 14.26
C GLN A 423 22.77 26.84 13.47
N GLY A 424 22.75 25.76 12.68
CA GLY A 424 21.60 25.38 11.88
C GLY A 424 21.90 24.16 11.00
N MET A 425 21.03 23.94 10.02
CA MET A 425 21.20 22.93 8.99
C MET A 425 20.72 23.48 7.64
N ILE A 426 21.52 23.30 6.59
CA ILE A 426 21.10 23.58 5.21
C ILE A 426 20.40 22.34 4.68
N CYS A 427 19.18 22.50 4.16
CA CYS A 427 18.34 21.35 3.78
C CYS A 427 18.43 21.00 2.29
N SER A 428 18.36 19.71 2.01
CA SER A 428 18.18 19.11 0.68
C SER A 428 16.70 18.87 0.34
N GLU A 429 16.42 18.50 -0.91
CA GLU A 429 15.05 18.13 -1.33
C GLU A 429 14.51 16.93 -0.55
N ALA A 430 15.37 15.95 -0.23
CA ALA A 430 14.98 14.78 0.55
C ALA A 430 14.66 15.15 2.01
N GLU A 431 15.42 16.06 2.61
CA GLU A 431 15.20 16.52 3.99
C GLU A 431 13.97 17.42 4.13
N LEU A 432 13.61 18.14 3.06
CA LEU A 432 12.33 18.85 2.94
C LEU A 432 11.17 17.93 2.57
N GLY A 433 11.42 16.65 2.29
CA GLY A 433 10.42 15.67 1.85
C GLY A 433 9.82 15.95 0.46
N LEU A 434 10.53 16.71 -0.36
CA LEU A 434 10.17 17.02 -1.75
C LEU A 434 10.61 15.93 -2.72
N ALA A 435 11.66 15.18 -2.38
CA ALA A 435 12.18 14.03 -3.12
C ALA A 435 12.42 12.85 -2.16
N ASP A 436 12.59 11.63 -2.69
CA ASP A 436 12.93 10.47 -1.87
C ASP A 436 14.46 10.37 -1.65
N GLU A 437 15.27 10.85 -2.60
CA GLU A 437 16.74 10.99 -2.48
C GLU A 437 17.19 12.28 -3.17
N SER A 438 18.34 12.83 -2.79
CA SER A 438 18.91 14.04 -3.39
C SER A 438 20.43 14.09 -3.24
N ASP A 439 21.13 14.48 -4.31
CA ASP A 439 22.60 14.49 -4.38
C ASP A 439 23.24 15.76 -3.78
N GLY A 440 22.46 16.68 -3.22
CA GLY A 440 22.96 17.93 -2.66
C GLY A 440 21.91 18.81 -1.99
N ILE A 441 22.30 20.02 -1.61
CA ILE A 441 21.39 21.01 -1.02
C ILE A 441 20.39 21.52 -2.06
N PHE A 442 19.20 21.91 -1.61
CA PHE A 442 18.23 22.53 -2.49
C PHE A 442 18.58 24.01 -2.72
N ILE A 443 18.61 24.44 -3.97
CA ILE A 443 18.94 25.82 -4.36
C ILE A 443 17.73 26.42 -5.06
N PHE A 444 17.24 27.56 -4.55
CA PHE A 444 16.15 28.31 -5.16
C PHE A 444 16.62 29.10 -6.40
N GLU A 445 15.67 29.47 -7.25
CA GLU A 445 15.90 30.44 -8.32
C GLU A 445 16.10 31.87 -7.75
N ALA A 446 16.61 32.79 -8.56
CA ALA A 446 17.09 34.11 -8.13
C ALA A 446 15.97 35.07 -7.64
N ASP A 447 14.72 34.62 -7.61
CA ASP A 447 13.53 35.36 -7.18
C ASP A 447 13.16 35.11 -5.69
N ALA A 448 13.75 34.11 -5.04
CA ALA A 448 13.41 33.75 -3.66
C ALA A 448 13.82 34.81 -2.61
N ARG A 449 12.90 35.37 -1.83
CA ARG A 449 13.24 36.44 -0.87
C ARG A 449 13.98 35.90 0.37
N VAL A 450 15.21 36.36 0.61
CA VAL A 450 15.99 36.01 1.82
C VAL A 450 15.25 36.46 3.08
N GLY A 451 15.19 35.59 4.08
CA GLY A 451 14.48 35.77 5.35
C GLY A 451 12.98 35.43 5.33
N SER A 452 12.40 35.14 4.17
CA SER A 452 11.02 34.64 4.08
C SER A 452 10.92 33.17 4.49
N LEU A 453 9.71 32.72 4.86
CA LEU A 453 9.47 31.33 5.21
C LEU A 453 9.50 30.44 3.97
N VAL A 454 10.14 29.27 4.07
CA VAL A 454 10.25 28.30 2.96
C VAL A 454 8.87 27.86 2.46
N ILE A 455 7.87 27.78 3.35
CA ILE A 455 6.50 27.36 3.01
C ILE A 455 5.74 28.41 2.17
N GLU A 456 6.16 29.66 2.20
CA GLU A 456 5.54 30.75 1.42
C GLU A 456 6.02 30.77 -0.03
N HIS A 457 7.09 30.03 -0.35
CA HIS A 457 7.61 29.96 -1.71
C HIS A 457 6.72 29.09 -2.61
N HIS A 458 6.26 29.66 -3.73
CA HIS A 458 5.31 29.05 -4.65
C HIS A 458 5.74 27.65 -5.15
N THR A 459 7.03 27.47 -5.44
CA THR A 459 7.61 26.20 -5.90
C THR A 459 7.50 25.08 -4.84
N ILE A 460 7.69 25.44 -3.57
CA ILE A 460 7.66 24.49 -2.45
C ILE A 460 6.22 24.12 -2.12
N ALA A 461 5.35 25.12 -1.98
CA ALA A 461 3.93 24.90 -1.72
C ALA A 461 3.29 24.00 -2.80
N SER A 462 3.56 24.28 -4.07
CA SER A 462 3.03 23.47 -5.19
C SER A 462 3.53 22.02 -5.16
N ARG A 463 4.81 21.80 -4.85
CA ARG A 463 5.39 20.45 -4.78
C ARG A 463 4.92 19.67 -3.55
N LEU A 464 4.68 20.32 -2.42
CA LEU A 464 4.10 19.69 -1.23
C LEU A 464 2.64 19.27 -1.47
N ILE A 465 1.84 20.13 -2.11
CA ILE A 465 0.46 19.82 -2.51
C ILE A 465 0.42 18.64 -3.47
N ALA A 466 1.31 18.60 -4.47
CA ALA A 466 1.41 17.49 -5.43
C ALA A 466 1.73 16.14 -4.77
N ARG A 467 2.40 16.14 -3.61
CA ARG A 467 2.68 14.93 -2.81
C ARG A 467 1.62 14.65 -1.74
N GLY A 468 0.49 15.38 -1.74
CA GLY A 468 -0.63 15.16 -0.83
C GLY A 468 -0.38 15.64 0.60
N ILE A 469 0.55 16.58 0.81
CA ILE A 469 0.85 17.16 2.12
C ILE A 469 0.02 18.43 2.30
N SER A 470 -0.79 18.51 3.37
CA SER A 470 -1.63 19.67 3.63
C SER A 470 -0.80 20.88 4.07
N VAL A 471 -0.77 21.91 3.24
CA VAL A 471 -0.22 23.24 3.58
C VAL A 471 -1.31 24.03 4.31
N PRO A 472 -1.03 24.64 5.49
CA PRO A 472 -2.03 25.42 6.23
C PRO A 472 -2.62 26.55 5.37
N SER A 473 -3.94 26.74 5.38
CA SER A 473 -4.67 27.74 4.59
C SER A 473 -4.43 29.20 4.99
N SER A 474 -3.51 29.45 5.92
CA SER A 474 -3.17 30.78 6.45
C SER A 474 -2.07 31.50 5.67
N TYR A 475 -1.47 30.87 4.66
CA TYR A 475 -0.40 31.47 3.85
C TYR A 475 -0.94 31.81 2.46
N PRO A 476 -0.74 33.03 1.96
CA PRO A 476 -1.40 33.51 0.76
C PRO A 476 -1.01 32.64 -0.43
N THR A 477 -1.97 31.86 -0.90
CA THR A 477 -1.83 31.05 -2.09
C THR A 477 -1.66 31.98 -3.29
N VAL A 478 -0.45 32.03 -3.86
CA VAL A 478 -0.22 32.55 -5.22
C VAL A 478 -0.81 31.56 -6.27
N ALA A 479 -1.89 30.86 -5.93
CA ALA A 479 -2.62 29.94 -6.82
C ALA A 479 -3.47 30.68 -7.86
N ALA A 480 -3.58 32.01 -7.80
CA ALA A 480 -4.33 32.78 -8.79
C ALA A 480 -3.55 33.02 -10.10
N SER A 481 -2.21 33.04 -10.09
CA SER A 481 -1.42 33.48 -11.25
C SER A 481 -1.00 32.35 -12.20
N LEU A 482 -0.87 31.11 -11.71
CA LEU A 482 -0.37 29.98 -12.51
C LEU A 482 -1.46 29.19 -13.25
N LEU A 483 -2.72 29.35 -12.86
CA LEU A 483 -3.86 28.76 -13.57
C LEU A 483 -4.26 29.54 -14.83
N GLN A 484 -3.81 30.79 -15.00
CA GLN A 484 -4.02 31.54 -16.24
C GLN A 484 -2.96 31.23 -17.31
N ALA A 485 -1.71 30.92 -16.92
CA ALA A 485 -0.62 30.72 -17.87
C ALA A 485 -0.57 29.35 -18.58
N LYS A 486 -1.40 28.37 -18.17
CA LYS A 486 -1.49 27.05 -18.83
C LYS A 486 -2.69 26.89 -19.76
N THR A 487 -3.47 27.95 -19.96
CA THR A 487 -4.60 27.95 -20.90
C THR A 487 -4.26 28.64 -22.22
N GLU A 488 -3.05 29.20 -22.34
CA GLU A 488 -2.52 29.80 -23.57
C GLU A 488 -1.11 29.26 -23.84
N GLN A 489 -1.02 28.03 -24.33
CA GLN A 489 0.10 27.54 -25.15
C GLN A 489 -0.26 26.24 -25.87
#